data_AF-A0A2P1UBN1-F1
#
_entry.id   AF-A0A2P1UBN1-F1
#
_cell.length_a   1.000
_cell.length_b   1.000
_cell.length_c   1.000
_cell.angle_alpha   90.00
_cell.angle_beta   90.00
_cell.angle_gamma   90.00
#
_symmetry.space_group_name_H-M   'P 1'
#
loop_
_entity.id
_entity.type
_entity.pdbx_description
1 polymer ?
#
loop_
_entity_poly.entity_id
_entity_poly.type
_entity_poly.pdbx_seq_one_letter_code
_entity_poly.pdbx_strand_id
1 'polypeptide(L)' 'MTKLLEEAIAQVKQLPESEQNKIAAMLIKQLESRSPEYDFWDEFDQILEECQMNTGISDLSYQHDHYIHGLPKREVE' A
#
# COMPACT_ATOMS: atom_id res chain seq x y z
N MET A 1 7.67 7.96 -17.23
CA MET A 1 6.83 7.08 -18.06
C MET A 1 7.64 5.84 -18.38
N THR A 2 7.09 4.62 -18.27
CA THR A 2 7.83 3.38 -18.59
C THR A 2 7.67 3.06 -20.08
N LYS A 3 8.64 2.39 -20.71
CA LYS A 3 8.58 1.99 -22.14
C LYS A 3 7.30 1.20 -22.48
N LEU A 4 6.87 0.33 -21.56
CA LEU A 4 5.64 -0.45 -21.69
C LEU A 4 4.38 0.43 -21.72
N LEU A 5 4.37 1.53 -20.96
CA LEU A 5 3.23 2.45 -20.93
C LEU A 5 3.11 3.22 -22.25
N GLU A 6 4.24 3.64 -22.82
CA GLU A 6 4.29 4.34 -24.11
C GLU A 6 3.80 3.45 -25.25
N GLU A 7 4.22 2.19 -25.26
CA GLU A 7 3.79 1.20 -26.24
C GLU A 7 2.29 0.91 -26.13
N ALA A 8 1.77 0.74 -24.91
CA ALA A 8 0.33 0.55 -24.68
C ALA A 8 -0.50 1.75 -25.18
N ILE A 9 -0.06 2.99 -24.91
CA ILE A 9 -0.73 4.20 -25.40
C ILE A 9 -0.70 4.26 -26.93
N ALA A 10 0.43 3.91 -27.56
CA ALA A 10 0.57 3.90 -29.00
C ALA A 10 -0.38 2.88 -29.67
N GLN A 11 -0.54 1.69 -29.09
CA GLN A 11 -1.46 0.67 -29.59
C GLN A 11 -2.93 1.13 -29.47
N VAL A 12 -3.31 1.72 -28.34
CA VAL A 12 -4.69 2.22 -28.14
C VAL A 12 -5.04 3.33 -29.13
N LYS A 13 -4.09 4.23 -29.45
CA LYS A 13 -4.30 5.32 -30.42
C LYS A 13 -4.54 4.84 -31.86
N GLN A 14 -4.12 3.62 -32.20
CA GLN A 14 -4.37 3.05 -33.53
C GLN A 14 -5.78 2.47 -33.69
N LEU A 15 -6.54 2.34 -32.60
CA LEU A 15 -7.89 1.80 -32.63
C LEU A 15 -8.90 2.86 -33.07
N PRO A 16 -10.06 2.45 -33.63
CA PRO A 16 -11.17 3.36 -33.88
C PRO A 16 -11.66 4.05 -32.61
N GLU A 17 -12.21 5.26 -32.74
CA GLU A 17 -12.71 6.06 -31.61
C GLU A 17 -13.74 5.30 -30.75
N SER A 18 -14.58 4.48 -31.38
CA SER A 18 -15.54 3.62 -30.67
C SER A 18 -14.89 2.60 -29.73
N GLU A 19 -13.73 2.04 -30.11
CA GLU A 19 -12.97 1.11 -29.28
C GLU A 19 -12.16 1.85 -28.22
N GLN A 20 -11.62 3.03 -28.55
CA GLN A 20 -10.96 3.89 -27.55
C GLN A 20 -11.94 4.30 -26.44
N ASN A 21 -13.19 4.62 -26.79
CA ASN A 21 -14.24 4.97 -25.83
C ASN A 21 -14.61 3.80 -24.90
N LYS A 22 -14.61 2.56 -25.41
CA LYS A 22 -14.81 1.36 -24.57
C LYS A 22 -13.67 1.18 -23.57
N ILE A 23 -12.43 1.35 -24.01
CA ILE A 23 -11.25 1.26 -23.14
C ILE A 23 -11.30 2.34 -22.06
N ALA A 24 -11.65 3.58 -22.42
CA ALA A 24 -11.83 4.67 -21.47
C ALA A 24 -12.92 4.33 -20.42
N ALA A 25 -14.07 3.81 -20.85
CA ALA A 25 -15.13 3.39 -19.94
C ALA A 25 -14.69 2.26 -18.98
N MET A 26 -13.90 1.29 -19.46
CA MET A 26 -13.35 0.23 -18.60
C MET A 26 -12.39 0.78 -17.55
N LEU A 27 -11.51 1.72 -17.93
CA LEU A 27 -10.58 2.35 -17.01
C LEU A 27 -11.30 3.19 -15.95
N ILE A 28 -12.27 4.00 -16.36
CA ILE A 28 -13.09 4.81 -15.45
C ILE A 28 -13.81 3.90 -14.45
N LYS A 29 -14.49 2.86 -14.93
CA LYS A 29 -15.18 1.89 -14.06
C LYS A 29 -14.21 1.23 -13.06
N GLN A 30 -12.99 0.93 -13.48
CA GLN A 30 -12.00 0.30 -12.62
C GLN A 30 -11.44 1.28 -11.57
N LEU A 31 -11.27 2.54 -11.94
CA LEU A 31 -10.89 3.62 -11.02
C LEU A 31 -12.01 3.95 -10.03
N GLU A 32 -13.27 3.95 -10.46
CA GLU A 32 -14.44 4.10 -9.58
C GLU A 32 -14.60 2.91 -8.62
N SER A 33 -14.29 1.69 -9.08
CA SER A 33 -14.33 0.49 -8.22
C SER A 33 -13.20 0.42 -7.21
N ARG A 34 -12.08 1.11 -7.48
CA ARG A 34 -11.07 1.41 -6.45
C ARG A 34 -11.61 2.56 -5.61
N SER A 35 -12.52 2.25 -4.69
CA SER A 35 -12.93 3.23 -3.68
C SER A 35 -11.66 3.77 -3.00
N PRO A 36 -11.53 5.10 -2.81
CA PRO A 36 -10.46 5.68 -2.00
C PRO A 36 -10.54 5.26 -0.52
N GLU A 37 -11.60 4.55 -0.13
CA GLU A 37 -11.83 4.01 1.21
C GLU A 37 -11.07 2.70 1.50
N TYR A 38 -10.37 2.13 0.51
CA TYR A 38 -9.58 0.91 0.71
C TYR A 38 -8.09 1.25 0.69
N ASP A 39 -7.59 1.86 1.77
CA ASP A 39 -6.17 1.91 2.02
C ASP A 39 -5.73 0.55 2.58
N PHE A 40 -4.90 -0.15 1.82
CA PHE A 40 -4.30 -1.41 2.24
C PHE A 40 -3.60 -1.28 3.60
N TRP A 41 -3.01 -0.11 3.88
CA TRP A 41 -2.34 0.13 5.16
C TRP A 41 -3.32 0.25 6.33
N ASP A 42 -4.49 0.84 6.12
CA ASP A 42 -5.54 0.91 7.15
C ASP A 42 -6.09 -0.48 7.48
N GLU A 43 -6.34 -1.33 6.47
CA GLU A 43 -6.74 -2.73 6.69
C GLU A 43 -5.63 -3.52 7.40
N PHE A 44 -4.37 -3.31 7.00
CA PHE A 44 -3.24 -4.00 7.60
C PHE A 44 -3.03 -3.62 9.06
N ASP A 45 -3.16 -2.34 9.42
CA ASP A 45 -3.10 -1.86 10.80
C ASP A 45 -4.22 -2.48 11.66
N GLN A 46 -5.43 -2.59 11.12
CA GLN A 46 -6.53 -3.26 11.80
C GLN A 46 -6.24 -4.75 12.06
N ILE A 47 -5.65 -5.46 11.10
CA ILE A 47 -5.23 -6.87 11.29
C ILE A 47 -4.16 -6.99 12.39
N LEU A 48 -3.20 -6.07 12.43
CA LEU A 48 -2.17 -6.05 13.48
C LEU A 48 -2.76 -5.83 14.86
N GLU A 49 -3.74 -4.92 14.98
CA GLU A 49 -4.44 -4.65 16.23
C GLU A 49 -5.23 -5.88 16.70
N GLU A 50 -5.97 -6.54 15.81
CA GLU A 50 -6.71 -7.77 16.13
C GLU A 50 -5.78 -8.94 16.52
N CYS A 51 -4.59 -9.01 15.94
CA CYS A 51 -3.60 -10.06 16.26
C CYS A 51 -2.78 -9.75 17.51
N GLN A 52 -2.88 -8.56 18.10
CA GLN A 52 -2.07 -8.17 19.24
C GLN A 52 -2.46 -8.99 20.48
N MET A 53 -1.51 -9.77 20.99
CA MET A 53 -1.72 -10.55 22.21
C MET A 53 -1.24 -9.76 23.43
N ASN A 54 -2.14 -9.54 24.39
CA ASN A 54 -1.73 -9.03 25.70
C ASN A 54 -1.03 -10.14 26.50
N THR A 55 0.30 -10.05 26.57
CA THR A 55 1.16 -10.99 27.30
C THR A 55 1.46 -10.55 28.74
N GLY A 56 1.03 -9.34 29.13
CA GLY A 56 1.41 -8.69 30.39
C GLY A 56 2.85 -8.16 30.42
N ILE A 57 3.58 -8.24 29.30
CA ILE A 57 4.94 -7.72 29.15
C ILE A 57 4.86 -6.45 28.28
N SER A 58 5.45 -5.36 28.76
CA SER A 58 5.53 -4.10 28.00
C SER A 58 6.35 -4.29 26.72
N ASP A 59 5.98 -3.57 25.66
CA ASP A 59 6.80 -3.53 24.45
C ASP A 59 8.17 -2.93 24.79
N LEU A 60 9.25 -3.62 24.43
CA LEU A 60 10.64 -3.21 24.62
C LEU A 60 11.34 -2.96 23.28
N SER A 61 10.60 -2.83 22.18
CA SER A 61 11.14 -2.57 20.84
C SER A 61 12.04 -1.34 20.78
N TYR A 62 11.73 -0.31 21.58
CA TYR A 62 12.55 0.89 21.74
C TYR A 62 13.94 0.64 22.36
N GLN A 63 14.18 -0.54 22.95
CA GLN A 63 15.47 -0.97 23.51
C GLN A 63 16.28 -1.86 22.55
N HIS A 64 15.82 -2.11 21.31
CA HIS A 64 16.53 -2.99 20.37
C HIS A 64 18.01 -2.60 20.21
N ASP A 65 18.30 -1.31 20.11
CA ASP A 65 19.66 -0.78 19.99
C ASP A 65 20.58 -1.20 21.15
N HIS A 66 20.05 -1.29 22.37
CA HIS A 66 20.81 -1.79 23.52
C HIS A 66 21.20 -3.26 23.32
N TYR A 67 20.27 -4.12 22.90
CA TYR A 67 20.51 -5.55 22.78
C TYR A 67 21.31 -5.93 21.52
N ILE A 68 21.15 -5.18 20.43
CA ILE A 68 21.82 -5.45 19.16
C ILE A 68 23.22 -4.83 19.13
N HIS A 69 23.37 -3.61 19.66
CA HIS A 69 24.61 -2.83 19.51
C HIS A 69 25.33 -2.57 20.85
N GLY A 70 24.78 -3.00 21.98
CA GLY A 70 25.39 -2.78 23.29
C GLY A 70 25.32 -1.33 23.79
N LEU A 71 24.44 -0.51 23.19
CA LEU A 71 24.25 0.88 23.61
C LEU A 71 23.62 0.96 25.01
N PRO A 72 23.77 2.07 25.76
CA PRO A 72 23.11 2.23 27.05
C PRO A 72 21.58 2.06 26.95
N LYS A 73 20.95 1.52 28.00
CA LYS A 73 19.48 1.43 28.06
C LYS A 73 18.86 2.82 28.06
N ARG A 74 17.76 2.97 27.32
CA ARG A 74 16.95 4.20 27.34
C ARG A 74 16.07 4.23 28.59
N GLU A 75 15.91 5.38 29.22
CA GLU A 75 14.97 5.53 30.33
C GLU A 75 13.53 5.60 29.80
N VAL A 76 12.58 5.12 30.60
CA VAL A 76 11.15 5.19 30.29
C VAL A 76 10.63 6.49 30.90
N GLU A 77 10.13 7.42 30.08
CA GLU A 77 9.42 8.62 30.57
C GLU A 77 8.04 8.27 31.16
#